data_AF-A0A1H0L7H6-F1
#
_entry.id   AF-A0A1H0L7H6-F1
#
_cell.length_a   1.000
_cell.length_b   1.000
_cell.length_c   1.000
_cell.angle_alpha   90.00
_cell.angle_beta   90.00
_cell.angle_gamma   90.00
#
_symmetry.space_group_name_H-M   'P 1'
#
loop_
_entity.id
_entity.type
_entity.pdbx_description
1 polymer ?
#
loop_
_entity_poly.entity_id
_entity_poly.type
_entity_poly.pdbx_seq_one_letter_code
_entity_poly.pdbx_strand_id
1 'polypeptide(L)'
;MTDKRPLTRWSLAATLLLCVGTSVFAQDSALHSGKYEQLMLAVTPEHQVEGYYSETRGEAFSCAFYLQGKVEAGKGAAVSSWLDDVYPGTLKASADGVVLTIKQGQQHPGCMNVLVPDIATGMDLTRTASKQWVGLVTVTVDKAWLQKIPNAKATRGAYIVKDDVVGVLAFKDGAAQVEFINANDRSFTGWISQDQYARLAAPGR
;
A
#
# COMPACT_ATOMS: atom_id res chain seq x y z
N MET A 1 23.55 64.58 -64.27
CA MET A 1 24.64 63.68 -63.84
C MET A 1 24.35 63.31 -62.38
N THR A 2 24.09 62.02 -62.12
CA THR A 2 24.28 61.27 -60.85
C THR A 2 23.81 61.92 -59.54
N ASP A 3 22.67 61.46 -58.99
CA ASP A 3 22.54 60.53 -57.81
C ASP A 3 22.24 61.34 -56.54
N LYS A 4 21.40 60.99 -55.56
CA LYS A 4 20.64 59.77 -55.22
C LYS A 4 19.59 60.15 -54.15
N ARG A 5 18.35 59.65 -54.27
CA ARG A 5 17.39 59.47 -53.14
C ARG A 5 17.93 58.35 -52.22
N PRO A 6 17.55 58.18 -50.93
CA PRO A 6 16.29 57.44 -50.60
C PRO A 6 15.63 57.75 -49.22
N LEU A 7 14.29 57.77 -49.18
CA LEU A 7 13.36 56.76 -48.58
C LEU A 7 13.38 56.57 -47.05
N THR A 8 12.31 57.10 -46.44
CA THR A 8 11.27 56.37 -45.68
C THR A 8 11.54 54.89 -45.36
N ARG A 9 11.36 54.48 -44.10
CA ARG A 9 10.89 53.12 -43.81
C ARG A 9 10.14 53.00 -42.49
N TRP A 10 8.94 52.44 -42.62
CA TRP A 10 7.96 52.10 -41.59
C TRP A 10 8.46 51.02 -40.62
N SER A 11 8.05 51.14 -39.36
CA SER A 11 8.27 50.15 -38.31
C SER A 11 7.27 48.99 -38.42
N LEU A 12 7.79 47.77 -38.46
CA LEU A 12 7.03 46.52 -38.30
C LEU A 12 7.20 46.06 -36.85
N ALA A 13 6.10 45.91 -36.11
CA ALA A 13 6.09 45.26 -34.80
C ALA A 13 5.78 43.76 -35.01
N ALA A 14 6.70 42.89 -34.62
CA ALA A 14 6.52 41.44 -34.63
C ALA A 14 6.32 40.94 -33.21
N THR A 15 5.14 40.39 -32.91
CA THR A 15 4.81 39.80 -31.61
C THR A 15 5.28 38.35 -31.57
N LEU A 16 6.35 38.05 -30.84
CA LEU A 16 6.76 36.68 -30.54
C LEU A 16 5.85 36.10 -29.44
N LEU A 17 5.02 35.11 -29.79
CA LEU A 17 4.35 34.25 -28.81
C LEU A 17 5.32 33.14 -28.37
N LEU A 18 5.88 33.26 -27.16
CA LEU A 18 6.61 32.16 -26.52
C LEU A 18 5.61 31.16 -25.94
N CYS A 19 5.48 30.00 -26.57
CA CYS A 19 4.87 28.83 -25.95
C CYS A 19 5.81 28.31 -24.84
N VAL A 20 5.56 28.71 -23.59
CA VAL A 20 6.18 28.06 -22.42
C VAL A 20 5.54 26.69 -22.28
N GLY A 21 6.19 25.66 -22.84
CA GLY A 21 5.80 24.28 -22.63
C GLY A 21 5.95 23.94 -21.15
N THR A 22 4.84 23.83 -20.43
CA THR A 22 4.85 23.24 -19.09
C THR A 22 5.26 21.79 -19.26
N SER A 23 6.48 21.44 -18.84
CA SER A 23 6.86 20.04 -18.66
C SER A 23 5.87 19.43 -17.68
N VAL A 24 4.94 18.62 -18.19
CA VAL A 24 4.16 17.72 -17.36
C VAL A 24 5.18 16.72 -16.81
N PHE A 25 5.66 16.97 -15.59
CA PHE A 25 6.32 15.92 -14.82
C PHE A 25 5.28 14.80 -14.70
N ALA A 26 5.54 13.68 -15.36
CA ALA A 26 4.84 12.45 -15.05
C ALA A 26 5.07 12.22 -13.55
N GLN A 27 4.04 12.47 -12.74
CA GLN A 27 4.06 12.03 -11.37
C GLN A 27 4.06 10.52 -11.44
N ASP A 28 5.23 9.91 -11.27
CA ASP A 28 5.31 8.50 -10.92
C ASP A 28 4.43 8.35 -9.67
N SER A 29 3.32 7.65 -9.81
CA SER A 29 2.45 7.38 -8.68
C SER A 29 3.25 6.51 -7.71
N ALA A 30 3.64 7.08 -6.57
CA ALA A 30 4.35 6.35 -5.55
C ALA A 30 3.36 5.40 -4.84
N LEU A 31 3.86 4.26 -4.39
CA LEU A 31 3.10 3.42 -3.47
C LEU A 31 2.99 4.15 -2.12
N HIS A 32 1.81 4.07 -1.51
CA HIS A 32 1.50 4.73 -0.25
C HIS A 32 0.82 3.75 0.70
N SER A 33 1.01 3.95 2.01
CA SER A 33 0.31 3.16 3.01
C SER A 33 -1.20 3.48 3.03
N GLY A 34 -2.04 2.47 3.14
CA GLY A 34 -3.49 2.65 3.08
C GLY A 34 -4.29 1.35 3.08
N LYS A 35 -5.62 1.52 3.09
CA LYS A 35 -6.56 0.49 2.65
C LYS A 35 -6.86 0.69 1.17
N TYR A 36 -6.76 -0.39 0.41
CA TYR A 36 -7.05 -0.50 -1.01
C TYR A 36 -8.09 -1.59 -1.17
N GLU A 37 -9.37 -1.23 -1.04
CA GLU A 37 -10.48 -2.19 -0.91
C GLU A 37 -10.17 -3.28 0.15
N GLN A 38 -9.98 -4.54 -0.26
CA GLN A 38 -9.67 -5.69 0.60
C GLN A 38 -8.17 -5.85 0.95
N LEU A 39 -7.31 -4.98 0.42
CA LEU A 39 -5.87 -4.98 0.68
C LEU A 39 -5.50 -3.92 1.72
N MET A 40 -4.87 -4.37 2.82
CA MET A 40 -4.07 -3.52 3.68
C MET A 40 -2.67 -3.41 3.10
N LEU A 41 -2.15 -2.20 2.96
CA LEU A 41 -0.81 -1.95 2.41
C LEU A 41 -0.04 -0.98 3.32
N ALA A 42 1.18 -1.34 3.69
CA ALA A 42 2.13 -0.46 4.35
C ALA A 42 3.40 -0.33 3.50
N VAL A 43 3.92 0.90 3.41
CA VAL A 43 5.24 1.20 2.85
C VAL A 43 6.16 1.52 4.02
N THR A 44 7.17 0.68 4.24
CA THR A 44 8.10 0.82 5.36
C THR A 44 9.08 1.98 5.12
N PRO A 45 9.71 2.52 6.17
CA PRO A 45 10.78 3.51 6.03
C PRO A 45 11.96 3.06 5.16
N GLU A 46 12.19 1.75 5.07
CA GLU A 46 13.24 1.11 4.24
C GLU A 46 12.80 0.86 2.79
N HIS A 47 11.68 1.45 2.35
CA HIS A 47 11.10 1.28 1.02
C HIS A 47 10.73 -0.18 0.69
N GLN A 48 10.27 -0.91 1.70
CA GLN A 48 9.60 -2.20 1.49
C GLN A 48 8.08 -2.00 1.47
N VAL A 49 7.39 -2.89 0.78
CA VAL A 49 5.94 -3.03 0.91
C VAL A 49 5.62 -4.25 1.74
N GLU A 50 4.67 -4.09 2.63
CA GLU A 50 4.04 -5.16 3.38
C GLU A 50 2.54 -5.07 3.14
N GLY A 51 1.90 -6.19 2.83
CA GLY A 51 0.48 -6.21 2.55
C GLY A 51 -0.22 -7.45 3.05
N TYR A 52 -1.52 -7.32 3.24
CA TYR A 52 -2.42 -8.41 3.59
C TYR A 52 -3.73 -8.22 2.83
N TYR A 53 -4.03 -9.17 1.95
CA TYR A 53 -5.32 -9.26 1.26
C TYR A 53 -6.25 -10.16 2.06
N SER A 54 -7.49 -9.75 2.26
CA SER A 54 -8.51 -10.62 2.84
C SER A 54 -9.90 -10.27 2.34
N GLU A 55 -10.54 -11.25 1.71
CA GLU A 55 -11.90 -11.14 1.21
C GLU A 55 -12.70 -12.39 1.57
N THR A 56 -13.96 -12.19 1.92
CA THR A 56 -14.92 -13.26 2.15
C THR A 56 -16.12 -13.05 1.24
N ARG A 57 -16.50 -14.10 0.50
CA ARG A 57 -17.66 -14.13 -0.38
C ARG A 57 -18.70 -15.11 0.15
N GLY A 58 -19.80 -14.56 0.67
CA GLY A 58 -20.81 -15.36 1.37
C GLY A 58 -20.26 -15.95 2.68
N GLU A 59 -20.89 -17.00 3.20
CA GLU A 59 -20.49 -17.59 4.49
C GLU A 59 -19.36 -18.64 4.36
N ALA A 60 -19.05 -19.11 3.15
CA ALA A 60 -18.24 -20.32 2.96
C ALA A 60 -16.91 -20.11 2.23
N PHE A 61 -16.66 -18.95 1.62
CA PHE A 61 -15.45 -18.73 0.82
C PHE A 61 -14.68 -17.53 1.35
N SER A 62 -13.48 -17.78 1.87
CA SER A 62 -12.51 -16.76 2.21
C SER A 62 -11.26 -16.92 1.38
N CYS A 63 -10.65 -15.80 0.99
CA CYS A 63 -9.36 -15.73 0.34
C CYS A 63 -8.52 -14.76 1.16
N ALA A 64 -7.37 -15.21 1.64
CA ALA A 64 -6.44 -14.35 2.35
C ALA A 64 -5.00 -14.75 2.03
N PHE A 65 -4.13 -13.76 1.95
CA PHE A 65 -2.69 -13.97 1.79
C PHE A 65 -1.92 -12.72 2.19
N TYR A 66 -0.70 -12.94 2.65
CA TYR A 66 0.28 -11.89 2.87
C TYR A 66 1.03 -11.57 1.59
N LEU A 67 1.61 -10.39 1.50
CA LEU A 67 2.58 -10.04 0.47
C LEU A 67 3.69 -9.14 1.02
N GLN A 68 4.89 -9.27 0.46
CA GLN A 68 6.03 -8.43 0.78
C GLN A 68 6.92 -8.25 -0.45
N GLY A 69 7.53 -7.09 -0.57
CA GLY A 69 8.44 -6.78 -1.68
C GLY A 69 9.21 -5.50 -1.47
N LYS A 70 10.11 -5.19 -2.40
CA LYS A 70 10.88 -3.96 -2.38
C LYS A 70 10.37 -3.00 -3.44
N VAL A 71 10.16 -1.74 -3.07
CA VAL A 71 9.79 -0.68 -4.02
C VAL A 71 11.02 -0.33 -4.86
N GLU A 72 10.89 -0.39 -6.18
CA GLU A 72 11.87 0.17 -7.09
C GLU A 72 11.48 1.60 -7.46
N ALA A 73 12.44 2.54 -7.37
CA ALA A 73 12.19 3.93 -7.73
C ALA A 73 11.71 4.05 -9.18
N GLY A 74 10.59 4.76 -9.37
CA GLY A 74 9.94 4.95 -10.67
C GLY A 74 9.32 3.70 -11.29
N LYS A 75 9.06 2.68 -10.47
CA LYS A 75 8.35 1.46 -10.87
C LYS A 75 7.43 0.99 -9.73
N GLY A 76 6.86 -0.20 -9.88
CA GLY A 76 6.21 -0.93 -8.80
C GLY A 76 7.20 -1.71 -7.93
N ALA A 77 6.64 -2.56 -7.07
CA ALA A 77 7.36 -3.55 -6.30
C ALA A 77 7.20 -4.95 -6.93
N ALA A 78 8.31 -5.68 -7.06
CA ALA A 78 8.25 -7.13 -7.19
C ALA A 78 7.91 -7.70 -5.81
N VAL A 79 6.86 -8.51 -5.72
CA VAL A 79 6.36 -9.04 -4.45
C VAL A 79 6.37 -10.56 -4.44
N SER A 80 6.55 -11.14 -3.26
CA SER A 80 6.19 -12.51 -2.95
C SER A 80 4.93 -12.48 -2.11
N SER A 81 3.98 -13.35 -2.43
CA SER A 81 2.75 -13.54 -1.65
C SER A 81 2.70 -14.94 -1.07
N TRP A 82 2.10 -15.10 0.11
CA TRP A 82 2.03 -16.39 0.78
C TRP A 82 0.84 -16.52 1.73
N LEU A 83 0.41 -17.77 1.90
CA LEU A 83 -0.31 -18.24 3.07
C LEU A 83 0.26 -19.62 3.44
N ASP A 84 0.13 -20.59 2.53
CA ASP A 84 0.73 -21.92 2.62
C ASP A 84 1.98 -22.06 1.72
N ASP A 85 1.84 -21.66 0.45
CA ASP A 85 2.89 -21.63 -0.57
C ASP A 85 3.27 -20.19 -0.95
N VAL A 86 4.42 -20.02 -1.60
CA VAL A 86 4.92 -18.71 -2.05
C VAL A 86 4.68 -18.52 -3.55
N TYR A 87 3.95 -17.48 -3.93
CA TYR A 87 3.70 -17.12 -5.33
C TYR A 87 4.26 -15.73 -5.67
N PRO A 88 4.98 -15.58 -6.80
CA PRO A 88 5.51 -14.30 -7.22
C PRO A 88 4.44 -13.39 -7.84
N GLY A 89 4.61 -12.09 -7.64
CA GLY A 89 3.71 -11.08 -8.17
C GLY A 89 4.36 -9.71 -8.35
N THR A 90 3.53 -8.74 -8.71
CA THR A 90 3.90 -7.33 -8.81
C THR A 90 2.82 -6.45 -8.19
N LEU A 91 3.25 -5.35 -7.58
CA LEU A 91 2.37 -4.30 -7.08
C LEU A 91 2.79 -2.98 -7.72
N LYS A 92 1.89 -2.31 -8.43
CA LYS A 92 2.15 -1.01 -9.06
C LYS A 92 1.12 0.00 -8.58
N ALA A 93 1.51 1.25 -8.44
CA ALA A 93 0.52 2.30 -8.19
C ALA A 93 -0.31 2.55 -9.47
N SER A 94 -1.60 2.86 -9.29
CA SER A 94 -2.48 3.37 -10.35
C SER A 94 -2.85 4.84 -10.04
N ALA A 95 -3.79 5.42 -10.78
CA ALA A 95 -4.17 6.83 -10.61
C ALA A 95 -4.84 7.10 -9.25
N ASP A 96 -5.63 6.16 -8.76
CA ASP A 96 -6.44 6.25 -7.54
C ASP A 96 -6.20 5.07 -6.58
N GLY A 97 -5.31 4.14 -6.93
CA GLY A 97 -5.16 2.89 -6.22
C GLY A 97 -3.84 2.18 -6.48
N VAL A 98 -3.93 0.85 -6.55
CA VAL A 98 -2.83 -0.05 -6.94
C VAL A 98 -3.33 -1.15 -7.86
N VAL A 99 -2.45 -1.62 -8.75
CA VAL A 99 -2.65 -2.85 -9.51
C VAL A 99 -1.81 -3.96 -8.88
N LEU A 100 -2.48 -4.97 -8.32
CA LEU A 100 -1.87 -6.17 -7.78
C LEU A 100 -2.00 -7.33 -8.78
N THR A 101 -0.87 -7.92 -9.16
CA THR A 101 -0.83 -9.09 -10.05
C THR A 101 -0.10 -10.23 -9.36
N ILE A 102 -0.74 -11.40 -9.22
CA ILE A 102 -0.12 -12.62 -8.70
C ILE A 102 -0.40 -13.73 -9.70
N LYS A 103 0.63 -14.17 -10.44
CA LYS A 103 0.48 -15.09 -11.60
C LYS A 103 -0.30 -16.36 -11.27
N GLN A 104 -0.12 -16.85 -10.04
CA GLN A 104 -0.75 -18.05 -9.50
C GLN A 104 -1.64 -17.73 -8.30
N GLY A 105 -2.15 -16.49 -8.19
CA GLY A 105 -2.90 -16.05 -7.01
C GLY A 105 -4.16 -16.86 -6.71
N GLN A 106 -4.76 -17.51 -7.71
CA GLN A 106 -5.89 -18.44 -7.52
C GLN A 106 -5.51 -19.72 -6.77
N GLN A 107 -4.22 -20.05 -6.71
CA GLN A 107 -3.70 -21.21 -5.98
C GLN A 107 -3.58 -20.94 -4.48
N HIS A 108 -3.66 -19.67 -4.04
CA HIS A 108 -3.83 -19.39 -2.61
C HIS A 108 -5.12 -20.05 -2.09
N PRO A 109 -5.10 -20.59 -0.85
CA PRO A 109 -6.26 -21.23 -0.25
C PRO A 109 -7.53 -20.37 -0.35
N GLY A 110 -8.58 -20.96 -0.94
CA GLY A 110 -9.90 -20.35 -1.11
C GLY A 110 -10.02 -19.29 -2.22
N CYS A 111 -8.90 -18.81 -2.79
CA CYS A 111 -8.91 -17.73 -3.79
C CYS A 111 -9.46 -18.15 -5.16
N MET A 112 -9.43 -19.44 -5.50
CA MET A 112 -10.06 -19.98 -6.73
C MET A 112 -11.57 -19.69 -6.82
N ASN A 113 -12.27 -19.52 -5.70
CA ASN A 113 -13.72 -19.27 -5.69
C ASN A 113 -14.07 -17.79 -5.52
N VAL A 114 -13.07 -16.94 -5.27
CA VAL A 114 -13.24 -15.52 -4.94
C VAL A 114 -12.69 -14.61 -6.04
N LEU A 115 -11.52 -14.93 -6.62
CA LEU A 115 -10.73 -14.02 -7.45
C LEU A 115 -10.58 -14.42 -8.93
N VAL A 116 -11.56 -15.14 -9.50
CA VAL A 116 -11.49 -15.55 -10.92
C VAL A 116 -12.15 -14.50 -11.81
N PRO A 117 -11.46 -13.97 -12.86
CA PRO A 117 -10.08 -14.22 -13.30
C PRO A 117 -9.01 -13.21 -12.84
N ASP A 118 -9.39 -12.18 -12.07
CA ASP A 118 -8.69 -10.89 -12.06
C ASP A 118 -7.28 -10.89 -11.43
N ILE A 119 -6.98 -11.77 -10.46
CA ILE A 119 -5.71 -11.71 -9.72
C ILE A 119 -4.47 -12.03 -10.58
N ALA A 120 -4.61 -12.92 -11.58
CA ALA A 120 -3.50 -13.32 -12.43
C ALA A 120 -3.18 -12.29 -13.53
N THR A 121 -4.17 -11.49 -13.91
CA THR A 121 -4.07 -10.48 -14.97
C THR A 121 -3.85 -9.07 -14.44
N GLY A 122 -4.07 -8.85 -13.15
CA GLY A 122 -3.95 -7.56 -12.49
C GLY A 122 -5.30 -7.10 -11.97
N MET A 123 -5.39 -7.00 -10.65
CA MET A 123 -6.54 -6.51 -9.91
C MET A 123 -6.29 -5.04 -9.59
N ASP A 124 -7.14 -4.15 -10.12
CA ASP A 124 -7.13 -2.74 -9.76
C ASP A 124 -7.89 -2.55 -8.47
N LEU A 125 -7.22 -2.01 -7.46
CA LEU A 125 -7.73 -1.85 -6.10
C LEU A 125 -7.71 -0.37 -5.74
N THR A 126 -8.89 0.22 -5.63
CA THR A 126 -9.05 1.65 -5.32
C THR A 126 -8.63 1.94 -3.89
N ARG A 127 -7.90 3.04 -3.66
CA ARG A 127 -7.57 3.45 -2.29
C ARG A 127 -8.83 3.96 -1.58
N THR A 128 -9.26 3.24 -0.55
CA THR A 128 -10.43 3.60 0.28
C THR A 128 -10.06 4.42 1.52
N ALA A 129 -8.82 4.29 2.01
CA ALA A 129 -8.31 5.12 3.09
C ALA A 129 -6.79 5.33 3.01
N SER A 130 -6.33 6.56 3.19
CA SER A 130 -4.90 6.87 3.38
C SER A 130 -4.50 6.62 4.82
N LYS A 131 -3.37 5.95 5.05
CA LYS A 131 -2.88 5.60 6.39
C LYS A 131 -1.42 5.99 6.59
N GLN A 132 -0.99 6.05 7.85
CA GLN A 132 0.39 6.34 8.25
C GLN A 132 1.12 5.07 8.72
N TRP A 133 0.73 3.91 8.17
CA TRP A 133 1.33 2.65 8.57
C TRP A 133 2.77 2.56 8.09
N VAL A 134 3.68 2.22 9.00
CA VAL A 134 5.11 1.99 8.75
C VAL A 134 5.46 0.50 8.63
N GLY A 135 4.44 -0.36 8.73
CA GLY A 135 4.52 -1.81 8.60
C GLY A 135 3.18 -2.44 8.99
N LEU A 136 3.09 -3.76 8.88
CA LEU A 136 2.00 -4.58 9.38
C LEU A 136 2.53 -5.60 10.39
N VAL A 137 1.67 -6.06 11.29
CA VAL A 137 1.96 -7.19 12.19
C VAL A 137 0.73 -8.08 12.33
N THR A 138 0.96 -9.37 12.60
CA THR A 138 -0.10 -10.34 12.95
C THR A 138 -0.11 -10.55 14.45
N VAL A 139 -1.28 -10.48 15.07
CA VAL A 139 -1.44 -10.76 16.50
C VAL A 139 -1.33 -12.27 16.75
N THR A 140 -0.50 -12.68 17.71
CA THR A 140 -0.16 -14.10 17.94
C THR A 140 -0.78 -14.68 19.21
N VAL A 141 -1.35 -13.82 20.07
CA VAL A 141 -1.97 -14.18 21.34
C VAL A 141 -3.49 -14.03 21.28
N ASP A 142 -4.23 -14.81 22.08
CA ASP A 142 -5.70 -14.82 22.06
C ASP A 142 -6.31 -13.42 22.23
N LYS A 143 -5.68 -12.58 23.07
CA LYS A 143 -6.07 -11.18 23.28
C LYS A 143 -4.85 -10.30 23.51
N ALA A 144 -4.58 -9.43 22.55
CA ALA A 144 -3.63 -8.33 22.69
C ALA A 144 -4.37 -7.07 23.16
N TRP A 145 -4.37 -6.81 24.47
CA TRP A 145 -5.01 -5.62 25.05
C TRP A 145 -4.28 -4.34 24.64
N LEU A 146 -5.03 -3.36 24.11
CA LEU A 146 -4.49 -2.08 23.67
C LEU A 146 -4.09 -1.21 24.87
N GLN A 147 -2.80 -0.91 24.95
CA GLN A 147 -2.21 -0.13 26.03
C GLN A 147 -2.05 1.34 25.65
N LYS A 148 -2.06 2.24 26.65
CA LYS A 148 -1.84 3.68 26.44
C LYS A 148 -0.38 4.05 26.19
N ILE A 149 0.54 3.25 26.72
CA ILE A 149 2.00 3.45 26.62
C ILE A 149 2.67 2.12 26.26
N PRO A 150 3.87 2.13 25.67
CA PRO A 150 4.62 0.91 25.34
C PRO A 150 4.84 0.00 26.55
N ASN A 151 4.70 -1.32 26.35
CA ASN A 151 5.03 -2.37 27.33
C ASN A 151 4.36 -2.23 28.72
N ALA A 152 3.23 -1.51 28.80
CA ALA A 152 2.41 -1.54 29.99
C ALA A 152 1.77 -2.92 30.18
N LYS A 153 1.29 -3.21 31.40
CA LYS A 153 0.50 -4.41 31.64
C LYS A 153 -0.98 -4.01 31.68
N ALA A 154 -1.71 -4.35 30.62
CA ALA A 154 -3.15 -4.22 30.58
C ALA A 154 -3.81 -5.60 30.55
N THR A 155 -4.83 -5.79 31.38
CA THR A 155 -5.63 -7.02 31.45
C THR A 155 -7.12 -6.75 31.16
N ARG A 156 -7.47 -5.52 30.78
CA ARG A 156 -8.83 -5.05 30.49
C ARG A 156 -8.81 -3.89 29.49
N GLY A 157 -9.88 -3.70 28.71
CA GLY A 157 -10.01 -2.61 27.72
C GLY A 157 -10.37 -3.10 26.32
N ALA A 158 -10.05 -2.31 25.29
CA ALA A 158 -10.10 -2.81 23.92
C ALA A 158 -8.95 -3.80 23.69
N TYR A 159 -9.18 -4.83 22.89
CA TYR A 159 -8.17 -5.81 22.51
C TYR A 159 -8.34 -6.21 21.05
N ILE A 160 -7.26 -6.72 20.47
CA ILE A 160 -7.22 -7.35 19.15
C ILE A 160 -7.05 -8.86 19.38
N VAL A 161 -7.67 -9.69 18.56
CA VAL A 161 -7.62 -11.15 18.72
C VAL A 161 -6.51 -11.77 17.90
N LYS A 162 -6.17 -13.01 18.23
CA LYS A 162 -5.21 -13.82 17.47
C LYS A 162 -5.57 -13.85 15.98
N ASP A 163 -4.54 -13.84 15.14
CA ASP A 163 -4.57 -13.91 13.68
C ASP A 163 -5.10 -12.64 12.98
N ASP A 164 -5.55 -11.62 13.72
CA ASP A 164 -5.80 -10.30 13.15
C ASP A 164 -4.50 -9.66 12.64
N VAL A 165 -4.54 -9.14 11.42
CA VAL A 165 -3.47 -8.32 10.84
C VAL A 165 -3.78 -6.85 11.04
N VAL A 166 -2.82 -6.11 11.57
CA VAL A 166 -3.00 -4.69 11.94
C VAL A 166 -1.89 -3.81 11.39
N GLY A 167 -2.24 -2.56 11.13
CA GLY A 167 -1.28 -1.55 10.71
C GLY A 167 -0.45 -1.05 11.89
N VAL A 168 0.86 -0.91 11.71
CA VAL A 168 1.76 -0.35 12.72
C VAL A 168 1.98 1.13 12.44
N LEU A 169 1.76 1.99 13.42
CA LEU A 169 2.02 3.43 13.36
C LEU A 169 3.45 3.76 13.82
N ALA A 170 3.97 3.02 14.80
CA ALA A 170 5.32 3.20 15.32
C ALA A 170 5.81 1.94 16.05
N PHE A 171 7.13 1.78 16.12
CA PHE A 171 7.78 0.85 17.03
C PHE A 171 8.52 1.63 18.13
N LYS A 172 8.46 1.16 19.37
CA LYS A 172 9.21 1.73 20.50
C LYS A 172 9.46 0.67 21.56
N ASP A 173 10.72 0.50 21.95
CA ASP A 173 11.14 -0.43 23.01
C ASP A 173 10.61 -1.86 22.79
N GLY A 174 10.59 -2.33 21.54
CA GLY A 174 10.02 -3.63 21.15
C GLY A 174 8.48 -3.67 21.03
N ALA A 175 7.76 -2.71 21.59
CA ALA A 175 6.31 -2.59 21.42
C ALA A 175 5.96 -2.00 20.06
N ALA A 176 4.77 -2.35 19.56
CA ALA A 176 4.17 -1.76 18.36
C ALA A 176 2.97 -0.90 18.76
N GLN A 177 2.93 0.35 18.31
CA GLN A 177 1.71 1.14 18.31
C GLN A 177 0.91 0.74 17.08
N VAL A 178 -0.25 0.13 17.28
CA VAL A 178 -1.04 -0.46 16.20
C VAL A 178 -2.33 0.31 15.98
N GLU A 179 -2.84 0.26 14.76
CA GLU A 179 -4.18 0.64 14.37
C GLU A 179 -4.93 -0.60 13.89
N PHE A 180 -6.01 -0.95 14.60
CA PHE A 180 -6.97 -1.96 14.17
C PHE A 180 -8.22 -1.29 13.61
N ILE A 181 -8.70 -1.77 12.46
CA ILE A 181 -9.90 -1.28 11.81
C ILE A 181 -10.90 -2.43 11.77
N ASN A 182 -12.04 -2.26 12.44
CA ASN A 182 -13.07 -3.30 12.47
C ASN A 182 -13.93 -3.30 11.20
N ALA A 183 -14.85 -4.25 11.11
CA ALA A 183 -15.78 -4.40 9.98
C ALA A 183 -16.71 -3.19 9.73
N ASN A 184 -16.85 -2.29 10.70
CA ASN A 184 -17.63 -1.05 10.57
C ASN A 184 -16.73 0.18 10.27
N ASP A 185 -15.52 -0.06 9.76
CA ASP A 185 -14.48 0.93 9.51
C ASP A 185 -14.11 1.82 10.72
N ARG A 186 -14.39 1.35 11.94
CA ARG A 186 -13.97 2.04 13.17
C ARG A 186 -12.53 1.70 13.49
N SER A 187 -11.73 2.72 13.69
CA SER A 187 -10.32 2.62 14.05
C SER A 187 -10.13 2.61 15.58
N PHE A 188 -9.23 1.73 16.03
CA PHE A 188 -8.77 1.62 17.42
C PHE A 188 -7.25 1.64 17.44
N THR A 189 -6.67 2.45 18.32
CA THR A 189 -5.22 2.60 18.43
C THR A 189 -4.75 2.29 19.85
N GLY A 190 -3.60 1.63 19.94
CA GLY A 190 -2.92 1.40 21.22
C GLY A 190 -1.60 0.66 21.03
N TRP A 191 -0.89 0.45 22.12
CA TRP A 191 0.36 -0.31 22.14
C TRP A 191 0.10 -1.78 22.45
N ILE A 192 0.81 -2.66 21.75
CA ILE A 192 0.92 -4.09 22.05
C ILE A 192 2.40 -4.45 22.24
N SER A 193 2.67 -5.36 23.17
CA SER A 193 4.02 -5.77 23.54
C SER A 193 4.62 -6.73 22.49
N GLN A 194 5.96 -6.84 22.46
CA GLN A 194 6.69 -7.64 21.46
C GLN A 194 6.28 -9.12 21.42
N ASP A 195 5.90 -9.68 22.57
CA ASP A 195 5.47 -11.07 22.72
C ASP A 195 4.03 -11.33 22.23
N GLN A 196 3.31 -10.28 21.81
CA GLN A 196 1.91 -10.36 21.39
C GLN A 196 1.72 -10.33 19.86
N TYR A 197 2.79 -10.13 19.09
CA TYR A 197 2.72 -10.02 17.65
C TYR A 197 3.91 -10.66 16.94
N ALA A 198 3.72 -10.99 15.68
CA ALA A 198 4.77 -11.34 14.73
C ALA A 198 4.84 -10.28 13.62
N ARG A 199 6.06 -9.94 13.20
CA ARG A 199 6.27 -9.12 12.00
C ARG A 199 6.00 -9.97 10.76
N LEU A 200 5.52 -9.33 9.70
CA LEU A 200 5.41 -10.00 8.41
C LEU A 200 6.82 -10.35 7.90
N ALA A 201 7.01 -11.63 7.62
CA ALA A 201 8.22 -12.14 6.99
C ALA A 201 7.81 -13.20 5.98
N ALA A 202 8.25 -13.03 4.73
CA ALA A 202 8.09 -14.09 3.74
C ALA A 202 8.76 -15.37 4.25
N PRO A 203 8.15 -16.56 4.05
CA PRO A 203 8.78 -17.84 4.36
C PRO A 203 10.17 -17.90 3.72
N GLY A 204 11.16 -18.37 4.48
CA GLY A 204 12.51 -18.58 3.96
C GLY A 204 12.46 -19.50 2.75
N ARG A 205 13.10 -19.11 1.65
CA ARG A 205 13.34 -20.01 0.51
C ARG A 205 14.31 -21.11 0.88
#